data_AF-A0A2N5V7C5-F1
#
_entry.id   AF-A0A2N5V7C5-F1
#
_cell.length_a   1.000
_cell.length_b   1.000
_cell.length_c   1.000
_cell.angle_alpha   90.00
_cell.angle_beta   90.00
_cell.angle_gamma   90.00
#
_symmetry.space_group_name_H-M   'P 1'
#
loop_
_entity.id
_entity.type
_entity.pdbx_description
1 polymer ?
#
loop_
_entity_poly.entity_id
_entity_poly.type
_entity_poly.pdbx_seq_one_letter_code
_entity_poly.pdbx_strand_id
1 'polypeptide(L)'
;MVTNGNVTSNGNVTSNGDVTSNGNVTSNGNVTSNGNVTSNGNVTSNGNVTSNGNVTSNGNVTSNGNVTSNGNVTSNGNVTSNGNVTSNGNVTSNGNVTSNGNVTSNGNVTSNGNVTSNGNVTSNGNVTSNGNVTSNGNVTSNGNVTSNGNVTSNGNVTSNGNVTSNGNITSNGNITSNGNVTSNGNVTNNEPADIKQNKEE
;
A
#
# COMPACT_ATOMS: atom_id res chain seq x y z
N MET A 1 -34.54 22.12 4.35
CA MET A 1 -35.69 21.23 4.10
C MET A 1 -35.13 19.88 3.69
N VAL A 2 -35.53 18.79 4.34
CA VAL A 2 -35.12 17.44 3.94
C VAL A 2 -36.19 16.88 3.01
N THR A 3 -35.79 16.48 1.81
CA THR A 3 -36.68 15.87 0.81
C THR A 3 -36.58 14.35 0.87
N ASN A 4 -37.69 13.63 0.69
CA ASN A 4 -37.72 12.17 0.76
C ASN A 4 -37.58 11.47 -0.60
N GLY A 5 -37.52 12.22 -1.70
CA GLY A 5 -37.38 11.70 -3.07
C GLY A 5 -36.06 12.09 -3.72
N ASN A 6 -35.93 11.77 -5.00
CA ASN A 6 -34.76 12.16 -5.78
C ASN A 6 -34.70 13.69 -5.95
N VAL A 7 -33.52 14.27 -5.77
CA VAL A 7 -33.32 15.73 -5.79
C VAL A 7 -32.33 16.11 -6.87
N THR A 8 -32.70 17.10 -7.66
CA THR A 8 -31.77 17.83 -8.53
C THR A 8 -31.71 19.29 -8.09
N SER A 9 -30.53 19.82 -7.79
CA SER A 9 -30.36 21.19 -7.29
C SER A 9 -29.05 21.83 -7.76
N ASN A 10 -29.03 23.16 -7.89
CA ASN A 10 -27.78 23.90 -8.09
C ASN A 10 -27.09 24.31 -6.78
N GLY A 11 -27.77 24.19 -5.64
CA GLY A 11 -27.27 24.59 -4.33
C GLY A 11 -27.05 23.42 -3.38
N ASN A 12 -26.76 23.71 -2.12
CA ASN A 12 -26.59 22.67 -1.11
C ASN A 12 -27.88 21.88 -0.89
N VAL A 13 -27.76 20.55 -0.71
CA VAL A 13 -28.91 19.64 -0.56
C VAL A 13 -28.80 18.81 0.71
N THR A 14 -29.92 18.66 1.41
CA THR A 14 -30.12 17.63 2.41
C THR A 14 -31.32 16.77 1.99
N SER A 15 -31.13 15.47 1.79
CA SER A 15 -32.18 14.56 1.27
C SER A 15 -32.09 13.18 1.92
N ASN A 16 -33.19 12.42 1.91
CA ASN A 16 -33.17 10.99 2.21
C ASN A 16 -33.03 10.12 0.95
N GLY A 17 -33.34 10.66 -0.24
CA GLY A 17 -33.27 9.97 -1.52
C GLY A 17 -32.00 10.27 -2.32
N ASP A 18 -31.92 9.80 -3.56
CA ASP A 18 -30.75 10.06 -4.42
C ASP A 18 -30.64 11.56 -4.75
N VAL A 19 -29.42 12.08 -4.87
CA VAL A 19 -29.17 13.50 -5.11
C VAL A 19 -28.23 13.73 -6.29
N THR A 20 -28.60 14.65 -7.16
CA THR A 20 -27.70 15.30 -8.11
C THR A 20 -27.59 16.78 -7.76
N SER A 21 -26.39 17.28 -7.43
CA SER A 21 -26.24 18.70 -7.05
C SER A 21 -24.92 19.36 -7.46
N ASN A 22 -24.96 20.64 -7.81
CA ASN A 22 -23.73 21.44 -7.96
C ASN A 22 -23.12 21.89 -6.62
N GLY A 23 -23.89 21.88 -5.52
CA GLY A 23 -23.45 22.25 -4.19
C GLY A 23 -23.10 21.06 -3.30
N ASN A 24 -22.83 21.34 -2.02
CA ASN A 24 -22.56 20.30 -1.02
C ASN A 24 -23.81 19.47 -0.74
N VAL A 25 -23.64 18.17 -0.47
CA VAL A 25 -24.74 17.23 -0.28
C VAL A 25 -24.61 16.45 1.02
N THR A 26 -25.72 16.35 1.75
CA THR A 26 -25.94 15.34 2.78
C THR A 26 -27.11 14.46 2.34
N SER A 27 -26.88 13.16 2.13
CA SER A 27 -27.94 12.24 1.67
C SER A 27 -27.90 10.84 2.29
N ASN A 28 -29.06 10.20 2.47
CA ASN A 28 -29.09 8.75 2.72
C ASN A 28 -28.99 7.91 1.44
N GLY A 29 -29.30 8.48 0.27
CA GLY A 29 -29.21 7.81 -1.03
C GLY A 29 -27.87 8.02 -1.74
N ASN A 30 -27.80 7.58 -2.99
CA ASN A 30 -26.65 7.80 -3.86
C ASN A 30 -26.52 9.29 -4.23
N VAL A 31 -25.30 9.75 -4.46
CA VAL A 31 -25.03 11.16 -4.73
C VAL A 31 -24.12 11.35 -5.93
N THR A 32 -24.52 12.26 -6.82
CA THR A 32 -23.62 12.90 -7.78
C THR A 32 -23.50 14.38 -7.43
N SER A 33 -22.30 14.89 -7.13
CA SER A 33 -22.14 16.29 -6.73
C SER A 33 -20.82 16.96 -7.12
N ASN A 34 -20.86 18.25 -7.46
CA ASN A 34 -19.62 19.03 -7.64
C ASN A 34 -19.00 19.50 -6.31
N GLY A 35 -19.76 19.49 -5.23
CA GLY A 35 -19.33 19.89 -3.89
C GLY A 35 -18.93 18.71 -3.01
N ASN A 36 -18.71 19.00 -1.72
CA ASN A 36 -18.43 17.99 -0.71
C ASN A 36 -19.67 17.15 -0.41
N VAL A 37 -19.49 15.86 -0.13
CA VAL A 37 -20.60 14.92 0.07
C VAL A 37 -20.46 14.15 1.38
N THR A 38 -21.56 14.04 2.11
CA THR A 38 -21.78 13.03 3.15
C THR A 38 -22.94 12.14 2.71
N SER A 39 -22.72 10.84 2.54
CA SER A 39 -23.77 9.94 2.04
C SER A 39 -23.75 8.52 2.61
N ASN A 40 -24.92 7.89 2.81
CA ASN A 40 -24.97 6.45 3.10
C ASN A 40 -24.89 5.57 1.84
N GLY A 41 -25.16 6.12 0.66
CA GLY A 41 -25.09 5.43 -0.63
C GLY A 41 -23.77 5.63 -1.35
N ASN A 42 -23.73 5.22 -2.63
CA ASN A 42 -22.57 5.42 -3.49
C ASN A 42 -22.44 6.90 -3.88
N VAL A 43 -21.21 7.38 -4.08
CA VAL A 43 -20.93 8.79 -4.36
C VAL A 43 -20.02 8.95 -5.58
N THR A 44 -20.41 9.87 -6.46
CA THR A 44 -19.53 10.50 -7.45
C THR A 44 -19.40 11.98 -7.10
N SER A 45 -18.20 12.48 -6.82
CA SER A 45 -18.03 13.88 -6.43
C SER A 45 -16.72 14.55 -6.83
N ASN A 46 -16.74 15.85 -7.14
CA ASN A 46 -15.52 16.63 -7.32
C ASN A 46 -14.88 17.10 -6.00
N GLY A 47 -15.63 17.11 -4.91
CA GLY A 47 -15.19 17.53 -3.58
C GLY A 47 -14.80 16.36 -2.68
N ASN A 48 -14.58 16.66 -1.40
CA ASN A 48 -14.30 15.66 -0.38
C ASN A 48 -15.55 14.82 -0.07
N VAL A 49 -15.36 13.54 0.22
CA VAL A 49 -16.46 12.58 0.43
C VAL A 49 -16.32 11.84 1.75
N THR A 50 -17.41 11.75 2.50
CA THR A 50 -17.62 10.75 3.55
C THR A 50 -18.78 9.85 3.11
N SER A 51 -18.57 8.54 2.95
CA SER A 51 -19.65 7.65 2.49
C SER A 51 -19.60 6.22 3.03
N ASN A 52 -20.77 5.61 3.26
CA ASN A 52 -20.83 4.17 3.55
C ASN A 52 -20.75 3.28 2.30
N GLY A 53 -21.02 3.83 1.11
CA GLY A 53 -20.97 3.13 -0.17
C GLY A 53 -19.65 3.32 -0.91
N ASN A 54 -19.61 2.87 -2.16
CA ASN A 54 -18.46 3.07 -3.05
C ASN A 54 -18.34 4.53 -3.47
N VAL A 55 -17.11 5.00 -3.67
CA VAL A 55 -16.83 6.41 -3.97
C VAL A 55 -15.92 6.56 -5.19
N THR A 56 -16.31 7.46 -6.09
CA THR A 56 -15.43 8.07 -7.09
C THR A 56 -15.30 9.55 -6.77
N SER A 57 -14.10 10.06 -6.49
CA SER A 57 -13.94 11.48 -6.13
C SER A 57 -12.63 12.13 -6.56
N ASN A 58 -12.67 13.43 -6.89
CA ASN A 58 -11.44 14.20 -7.09
C ASN A 58 -10.80 14.71 -5.78
N GLY A 59 -11.56 14.73 -4.68
CA GLY A 59 -11.10 15.17 -3.36
C GLY A 59 -10.70 14.01 -2.45
N ASN A 60 -10.47 14.32 -1.18
CA ASN A 60 -10.16 13.31 -0.15
C ASN A 60 -11.41 12.48 0.19
N VAL A 61 -11.22 11.21 0.52
CA VAL A 61 -12.32 10.27 0.75
C VAL A 61 -12.16 9.53 2.08
N THR A 62 -13.24 9.47 2.84
CA THR A 62 -13.45 8.47 3.90
C THR A 62 -14.62 7.58 3.49
N SER A 63 -14.42 6.26 3.36
CA SER A 63 -15.50 5.37 2.92
C SER A 63 -15.45 3.95 3.48
N ASN A 64 -16.62 3.33 3.70
CA ASN A 64 -16.68 1.90 4.01
C ASN A 64 -16.61 0.99 2.76
N GLY A 65 -16.89 1.53 1.58
CA GLY A 65 -16.85 0.83 0.30
C GLY A 65 -15.52 0.99 -0.43
N ASN A 66 -15.49 0.54 -1.68
CA ASN A 66 -14.35 0.72 -2.58
C ASN A 66 -14.22 2.17 -3.03
N VAL A 67 -13.00 2.64 -3.23
CA VAL A 67 -12.71 4.04 -3.56
C VAL A 67 -11.81 4.18 -4.78
N THR A 68 -12.20 5.09 -5.68
CA THR A 68 -11.32 5.67 -6.70
C THR A 68 -11.19 7.16 -6.40
N SER A 69 -9.99 7.67 -6.12
CA SER A 69 -9.82 9.09 -5.77
C SER A 69 -8.52 9.74 -6.22
N ASN A 70 -8.55 11.02 -6.57
CA ASN A 70 -7.32 11.80 -6.77
C ASN A 70 -6.69 12.32 -5.47
N GLY A 71 -7.45 12.37 -4.37
CA GLY A 71 -6.98 12.80 -3.06
C GLY A 71 -6.57 11.65 -2.15
N ASN A 72 -6.33 11.96 -0.87
CA ASN A 72 -6.02 10.98 0.16
C ASN A 72 -7.27 10.15 0.51
N VAL A 73 -7.08 8.88 0.85
CA VAL A 73 -8.17 7.94 1.10
C VAL A 73 -8.00 7.22 2.44
N THR A 74 -9.08 7.17 3.21
CA THR A 74 -9.29 6.18 4.28
C THR A 74 -10.46 5.29 3.89
N SER A 75 -10.26 3.97 3.76
CA SER A 75 -11.33 3.08 3.33
C SER A 75 -11.29 1.66 3.91
N ASN A 76 -12.45 1.05 4.15
CA ASN A 76 -12.52 -0.38 4.47
C ASN A 76 -12.45 -1.30 3.23
N GLY A 77 -12.76 -0.78 2.04
CA GLY A 77 -12.72 -1.50 0.78
C GLY A 77 -11.39 -1.34 0.03
N ASN A 78 -11.38 -1.82 -1.22
CA ASN A 78 -10.24 -1.65 -2.13
C ASN A 78 -10.11 -0.20 -2.59
N VAL A 79 -8.88 0.27 -2.80
CA VAL A 79 -8.60 1.66 -3.14
C VAL A 79 -7.71 1.79 -4.38
N THR A 80 -8.11 2.67 -5.28
CA THR A 80 -7.23 3.27 -6.30
C THR A 80 -7.10 4.76 -6.00
N SER A 81 -5.89 5.27 -5.76
CA SER A 81 -5.72 6.69 -5.43
C SER A 81 -4.40 7.33 -5.88
N ASN A 82 -4.44 8.61 -6.24
CA ASN A 82 -3.22 9.39 -6.46
C ASN A 82 -2.57 9.91 -5.16
N GLY A 83 -3.33 9.99 -4.08
CA GLY A 83 -2.87 10.44 -2.77
C GLY A 83 -2.44 9.30 -1.84
N ASN A 84 -2.19 9.63 -0.57
CA ASN A 84 -1.89 8.66 0.47
C ASN A 84 -3.13 7.83 0.83
N VAL A 85 -2.92 6.56 1.17
CA VAL A 85 -4.02 5.62 1.44
C VAL A 85 -3.84 4.92 2.78
N THR A 86 -4.91 4.87 3.56
CA THR A 86 -5.12 3.90 4.65
C THR A 86 -6.29 3.01 4.27
N SER A 87 -6.08 1.70 4.15
CA SER A 87 -7.17 0.79 3.74
C SER A 87 -7.12 -0.62 4.32
N ASN A 88 -8.28 -1.22 4.60
CA ASN A 88 -8.35 -2.65 4.95
C ASN A 88 -8.31 -3.58 3.72
N GLY A 89 -8.62 -3.07 2.53
CA GLY A 89 -8.58 -3.81 1.27
C GLY A 89 -7.27 -3.66 0.50
N ASN A 90 -7.27 -4.15 -0.74
CA ASN A 90 -6.14 -4.00 -1.66
C ASN A 90 -6.01 -2.54 -2.13
N VAL A 91 -4.78 -2.10 -2.37
CA VAL A 91 -4.49 -0.70 -2.72
C VAL A 91 -3.61 -0.60 -3.96
N THR A 92 -4.00 0.27 -4.88
CA THR A 92 -3.13 0.84 -5.91
C THR A 92 -2.99 2.34 -5.66
N SER A 93 -1.79 2.85 -5.41
CA SER A 93 -1.61 4.27 -5.10
C SER A 93 -0.31 4.91 -5.57
N ASN A 94 -0.34 6.19 -5.95
CA ASN A 94 0.87 6.95 -6.20
C ASN A 94 1.53 7.50 -4.91
N GLY A 95 0.78 7.60 -3.82
CA GLY A 95 1.25 8.07 -2.52
C GLY A 95 1.69 6.95 -1.58
N ASN A 96 1.95 7.30 -0.32
CA ASN A 96 2.26 6.33 0.74
C ASN A 96 1.02 5.51 1.12
N VAL A 97 1.22 4.24 1.49
CA VAL A 97 0.14 3.31 1.77
C VAL A 97 0.32 2.63 3.13
N THR A 98 -0.76 2.59 3.91
CA THR A 98 -0.95 1.64 5.01
C THR A 98 -2.12 0.73 4.66
N SER A 99 -1.92 -0.59 4.57
CA SER A 99 -3.01 -1.50 4.17
C SER A 99 -2.96 -2.90 4.79
N ASN A 100 -4.13 -3.50 5.05
CA ASN A 100 -4.20 -4.92 5.42
C ASN A 100 -4.15 -5.86 4.20
N GLY A 101 -4.46 -5.37 3.00
CA GLY A 101 -4.46 -6.13 1.76
C GLY A 101 -3.16 -6.00 0.97
N ASN A 102 -3.17 -6.50 -0.27
CA ASN A 102 -2.05 -6.37 -1.20
C ASN A 102 -1.91 -4.92 -1.69
N VAL A 103 -0.68 -4.47 -1.92
CA VAL A 103 -0.38 -3.09 -2.29
C VAL A 103 0.48 -3.00 -3.55
N THR A 104 0.08 -2.14 -4.47
CA THR A 104 0.94 -1.57 -5.52
C THR A 104 1.09 -0.08 -5.26
N SER A 105 2.30 0.43 -5.03
CA SER A 105 2.49 1.86 -4.73
C SER A 105 3.78 2.48 -5.25
N ASN A 106 3.74 3.75 -5.63
CA ASN A 106 4.96 4.52 -5.90
C ASN A 106 5.63 5.08 -4.63
N GLY A 107 4.89 5.21 -3.53
CA GLY A 107 5.37 5.69 -2.24
C GLY A 107 5.81 4.58 -1.29
N ASN A 108 6.08 4.96 -0.04
CA ASN A 108 6.41 4.02 1.03
C ASN A 108 5.17 3.20 1.43
N VAL A 109 5.38 1.94 1.81
CA VAL A 109 4.28 1.00 2.13
C VAL A 109 4.48 0.35 3.48
N THR A 110 3.41 0.32 4.29
CA THR A 110 3.23 -0.60 5.40
C THR A 110 2.05 -1.52 5.08
N SER A 111 2.24 -2.84 5.00
CA SER A 111 1.15 -3.74 4.64
C SER A 111 1.20 -5.13 5.28
N ASN A 112 0.04 -5.72 5.55
CA ASN A 112 -0.05 -7.13 5.95
C ASN A 112 -0.03 -8.10 4.75
N GLY A 113 -0.33 -7.62 3.54
CA GLY A 113 -0.34 -8.40 2.30
C GLY A 113 0.96 -8.29 1.50
N ASN A 114 0.93 -8.81 0.28
CA ASN A 114 2.05 -8.70 -0.66
C ASN A 114 2.19 -7.26 -1.18
N VAL A 115 3.42 -6.82 -1.45
CA VAL A 115 3.72 -5.44 -1.85
C VAL A 115 4.56 -5.39 -3.11
N THR A 116 4.16 -4.55 -4.06
CA THR A 116 5.02 -4.00 -5.11
C THR A 116 5.17 -2.50 -4.88
N SER A 117 6.39 -2.00 -4.68
CA SER A 117 6.57 -0.56 -4.41
C SER A 117 7.87 0.05 -4.94
N ASN A 118 7.82 1.32 -5.34
CA ASN A 118 9.05 2.08 -5.64
C ASN A 118 9.72 2.66 -4.38
N GLY A 119 8.98 2.80 -3.27
CA GLY A 119 9.47 3.30 -1.99
C GLY A 119 9.91 2.20 -1.03
N ASN A 120 10.18 2.61 0.22
CA ASN A 120 10.52 1.68 1.30
C ASN A 120 9.29 0.87 1.72
N VAL A 121 9.50 -0.39 2.12
CA VAL A 121 8.42 -1.32 2.46
C VAL A 121 8.62 -1.96 3.83
N THR A 122 7.57 -1.97 4.63
CA THR A 122 7.40 -2.88 5.77
C THR A 122 6.21 -3.80 5.47
N SER A 123 6.40 -5.12 5.39
CA SER A 123 5.30 -6.03 5.06
C SER A 123 5.35 -7.40 5.72
N ASN A 124 4.19 -7.98 6.02
CA ASN A 124 4.11 -9.38 6.44
C ASN A 124 4.11 -10.37 5.25
N GLY A 125 3.78 -9.91 4.04
CA GLY A 125 3.77 -10.71 2.81
C GLY A 125 5.06 -10.61 2.01
N ASN A 126 5.03 -11.14 0.79
CA ASN A 126 6.13 -11.06 -0.17
C ASN A 126 6.27 -9.63 -0.71
N VAL A 127 7.50 -9.20 -0.99
CA VAL A 127 7.80 -7.82 -1.40
C VAL A 127 8.65 -7.79 -2.66
N THR A 128 8.25 -6.94 -3.61
CA THR A 128 9.09 -6.44 -4.70
C THR A 128 9.25 -4.93 -4.51
N SER A 129 10.46 -4.42 -4.31
CA SER A 129 10.65 -2.99 -4.07
C SER A 129 11.95 -2.38 -4.61
N ASN A 130 11.90 -1.12 -5.03
CA ASN A 130 13.13 -0.37 -5.34
C ASN A 130 13.80 0.25 -4.10
N GLY A 131 13.07 0.39 -2.99
CA GLY A 131 13.57 0.93 -1.72
C GLY A 131 14.02 -0.16 -0.74
N ASN A 132 14.30 0.26 0.50
CA ASN A 132 14.64 -0.64 1.59
C ASN A 132 13.42 -1.45 2.03
N VAL A 133 13.64 -2.71 2.43
CA VAL A 133 12.56 -3.64 2.79
C VAL A 133 12.77 -4.26 4.16
N THR A 134 11.71 -4.27 4.98
CA THR A 134 11.55 -5.16 6.12
C THR A 134 10.36 -6.08 5.84
N SER A 135 10.56 -7.40 5.79
CA SER A 135 9.46 -8.32 5.46
C SER A 135 9.52 -9.68 6.14
N ASN A 136 8.36 -10.24 6.48
CA ASN A 136 8.27 -11.64 6.91
C ASN A 136 8.23 -12.65 5.75
N GLY A 137 7.91 -12.20 4.54
CA GLY A 137 7.86 -13.01 3.33
C GLY A 137 9.14 -12.93 2.50
N ASN A 138 9.09 -13.50 1.29
CA ASN A 138 10.19 -13.43 0.32
C ASN A 138 10.34 -12.01 -0.23
N VAL A 139 11.58 -11.59 -0.51
CA VAL A 139 11.88 -10.22 -0.96
C VAL A 139 12.71 -10.22 -2.23
N THR A 140 12.30 -9.38 -3.18
CA THR A 140 13.15 -8.88 -4.27
C THR A 140 13.31 -7.38 -4.11
N SER A 141 14.53 -6.88 -3.93
CA SER A 141 14.73 -5.44 -3.71
C SER A 141 16.03 -4.86 -4.30
N ASN A 142 15.99 -3.59 -4.71
CA ASN A 142 17.21 -2.85 -5.06
C ASN A 142 17.89 -2.20 -3.83
N GLY A 143 17.16 -2.04 -2.73
CA GLY A 143 17.66 -1.47 -1.47
C GLY A 143 18.11 -2.53 -0.47
N ASN A 144 18.40 -2.08 0.76
CA ASN A 144 18.77 -2.96 1.86
C ASN A 144 17.55 -3.78 2.33
N VAL A 145 17.77 -5.03 2.73
CA VAL A 145 16.69 -5.95 3.11
C VAL A 145 16.92 -6.55 4.51
N THR A 146 15.87 -6.54 5.32
CA THR A 146 15.72 -7.40 6.49
C THR A 146 14.53 -8.33 6.24
N SER A 147 14.74 -9.65 6.22
CA SER A 147 13.63 -10.58 5.93
C SER A 147 13.70 -11.93 6.61
N ASN A 148 12.55 -12.50 6.97
CA ASN A 148 12.46 -13.89 7.41
C ASN A 148 12.40 -14.91 6.26
N GLY A 149 12.05 -14.47 5.06
CA GLY A 149 11.97 -15.29 3.85
C GLY A 149 13.25 -15.25 3.01
N ASN A 150 13.17 -15.83 1.80
CA ASN A 150 14.26 -15.79 0.84
C ASN A 150 14.42 -14.37 0.27
N VAL A 151 15.65 -13.96 -0.02
CA VAL A 151 15.96 -12.61 -0.48
C VAL A 151 16.79 -12.62 -1.76
N THR A 152 16.37 -11.82 -2.72
CA THR A 152 17.18 -11.36 -3.85
C THR A 152 17.37 -9.85 -3.71
N SER A 153 18.59 -9.35 -3.52
CA SER A 153 18.80 -7.91 -3.36
C SER A 153 20.13 -7.37 -3.90
N ASN A 154 20.10 -6.14 -4.43
CA ASN A 154 21.32 -5.40 -4.77
C ASN A 154 21.97 -4.68 -3.57
N GLY A 155 21.23 -4.47 -2.48
CA GLY A 155 21.72 -3.85 -1.25
C GLY A 155 22.20 -4.86 -0.21
N ASN A 156 22.49 -4.39 1.00
CA ASN A 156 22.87 -5.26 2.11
C ASN A 156 21.67 -6.09 2.59
N VAL A 157 21.91 -7.33 3.02
CA VAL A 157 20.85 -8.26 3.41
C VAL A 157 21.10 -8.83 4.81
N THR A 158 20.06 -8.78 5.64
CA THR A 158 19.92 -9.63 6.84
C THR A 158 18.73 -10.55 6.63
N SER A 159 18.94 -11.87 6.62
CA SER A 159 17.84 -12.80 6.37
C SER A 159 17.95 -14.15 7.09
N ASN A 160 16.81 -14.74 7.45
CA ASN A 160 16.74 -16.13 7.92
C ASN A 160 16.63 -17.16 6.79
N GLY A 161 16.24 -16.73 5.59
CA GLY A 161 16.11 -17.58 4.41
C GLY A 161 17.35 -17.57 3.51
N ASN A 162 17.23 -18.18 2.33
CA ASN A 162 18.29 -18.18 1.33
C ASN A 162 18.47 -16.78 0.75
N VAL A 163 19.71 -16.39 0.47
CA VAL A 163 20.04 -15.04 -0.03
C VAL A 163 20.82 -15.10 -1.33
N THR A 164 20.40 -14.29 -2.30
CA THR A 164 21.20 -13.89 -3.45
C THR A 164 21.41 -12.38 -3.38
N SER A 165 22.65 -11.91 -3.25
CA SER A 165 22.89 -10.47 -3.15
C SER A 165 24.27 -9.99 -3.63
N ASN A 166 24.31 -8.74 -4.07
CA ASN A 166 25.54 -8.02 -4.41
C ASN A 166 26.13 -7.24 -3.21
N GLY A 167 25.34 -7.01 -2.16
CA GLY A 167 25.77 -6.29 -0.96
C GLY A 167 26.39 -7.21 0.10
N ASN A 168 26.61 -6.66 1.30
CA ASN A 168 27.03 -7.46 2.46
C ASN A 168 25.84 -8.29 2.97
N ILE A 169 26.10 -9.54 3.33
CA ILE A 169 25.06 -10.51 3.72
C ILE A 169 25.32 -11.02 5.14
N THR A 170 24.26 -11.02 5.95
CA THR A 170 24.14 -11.80 7.18
C THR A 170 22.96 -12.75 7.03
N SER A 171 23.19 -14.07 6.96
CA SER A 171 22.09 -15.03 6.83
C SER A 171 22.33 -16.39 7.46
N ASN A 172 21.23 -17.03 7.86
CA ASN A 172 21.20 -18.42 8.35
C ASN A 172 20.96 -19.45 7.24
N GLY A 173 20.53 -19.01 6.05
CA GLY A 173 20.25 -19.86 4.89
C GLY A 173 21.44 -20.04 3.95
N ASN A 174 21.18 -20.63 2.77
CA ASN A 174 22.20 -20.71 1.72
C ASN A 174 22.41 -19.35 1.06
N ILE A 175 23.65 -19.02 0.75
CA ILE A 175 24.04 -17.70 0.24
C ILE A 175 24.74 -17.82 -1.11
N THR A 176 24.30 -17.00 -2.05
CA THR A 176 25.02 -16.68 -3.29
C THR A 176 25.37 -15.20 -3.27
N SER A 177 26.66 -14.86 -3.23
CA SER A 177 27.11 -13.48 -3.00
C SER A 177 28.22 -13.02 -3.93
N ASN A 178 28.20 -11.73 -4.25
CA ASN A 178 29.36 -10.98 -4.75
C ASN A 178 30.00 -10.07 -3.67
N GLY A 179 29.34 -9.86 -2.52
CA GLY A 179 29.84 -9.05 -1.41
C GLY A 179 30.29 -9.88 -0.20
N ASN A 180 30.66 -9.19 0.90
CA ASN A 180 31.11 -9.87 2.13
C ASN A 180 29.98 -10.68 2.77
N VAL A 181 30.31 -11.87 3.30
CA VAL A 181 29.33 -12.80 3.85
C VAL A 181 29.67 -13.16 5.29
N THR A 182 28.68 -13.01 6.18
CA THR A 182 28.63 -13.63 7.51
C THR A 182 27.49 -14.63 7.51
N SER A 183 27.76 -15.92 7.76
CA SER A 183 26.77 -16.98 7.56
C SER A 183 26.95 -18.16 8.49
N ASN A 184 25.83 -18.75 8.89
CA ASN A 184 25.78 -20.08 9.50
C ASN A 184 25.42 -21.18 8.48
N GLY A 185 24.95 -20.80 7.28
CA GLY A 185 24.63 -21.71 6.18
C GLY A 185 25.72 -21.78 5.09
N ASN A 186 25.46 -22.57 4.04
CA ASN A 186 26.42 -22.76 2.94
C ASN A 186 26.61 -21.46 2.12
N VAL A 187 27.85 -21.15 1.78
CA VAL A 187 28.21 -19.92 1.05
C VAL A 187 28.82 -20.28 -0.31
N THR A 188 28.24 -19.74 -1.37
CA THR A 188 28.82 -19.71 -2.72
C THR A 188 29.18 -18.26 -3.06
N ASN A 189 30.48 -17.96 -3.10
CA ASN A 189 31.00 -16.65 -3.48
C ASN A 189 31.49 -16.67 -4.92
N ASN A 190 31.10 -15.66 -5.70
CA ASN A 190 31.56 -15.49 -7.08
C ASN A 190 32.80 -14.55 -7.18
N GLU A 191 33.28 -13.99 -6.06
CA GLU A 191 34.57 -13.27 -5.92
C GLU A 191 35.60 -14.06 -5.06
N PRO A 192 36.92 -13.79 -5.18
CA PRO A 192 37.95 -14.49 -4.40
C PRO A 192 37.77 -14.21 -2.89
N ALA A 193 37.54 -15.28 -2.13
CA ALA A 193 37.03 -15.28 -0.77
C ALA A 193 38.00 -14.77 0.31
N ASP A 194 37.51 -13.86 1.17
CA ASP A 194 38.00 -13.66 2.55
C ASP A 194 36.89 -14.16 3.53
N ILE A 195 36.66 -15.48 3.54
CA ILE A 195 35.64 -16.11 4.37
C ILE A 195 36.16 -16.24 5.80
N LYS A 196 35.63 -15.43 6.72
CA LYS A 196 35.78 -15.67 8.17
C LYS A 196 34.71 -16.66 8.61
N GLN A 197 35.02 -17.96 8.53
CA GLN A 197 34.24 -18.98 9.24
C GLN A 197 34.52 -18.85 10.73
N ASN A 198 33.51 -18.50 11.52
CA ASN A 198 33.57 -18.70 12.96
C ASN A 198 33.53 -20.21 13.19
N LYS A 199 34.70 -20.79 13.47
CA LYS A 199 34.77 -22.11 14.11
C LYS A 199 34.26 -21.93 15.53
N GLU A 200 33.14 -22.56 15.85
CA GLU A 200 32.74 -22.80 17.24
C GLU A 200 33.81 -23.71 17.88
N GLU A 201 34.39 -23.24 18.99
CA GLU A 201 35.00 -24.10 20.03
C GLU A 201 33.90 -24.59 20.97
#